data_AF-A0A099L6F9-F1
#
_entry.id   AF-A0A099L6F9-F1
#
_cell.length_a   1.000
_cell.length_b   1.000
_cell.length_c   1.000
_cell.angle_alpha   90.00
_cell.angle_beta   90.00
_cell.angle_gamma   90.00
#
_symmetry.space_group_name_H-M   'P 1'
#
loop_
_entity.id
_entity.type
_entity.pdbx_description
1 polymer ?
#
loop_
_entity_poly.entity_id
_entity_poly.type
_entity_poly.pdbx_seq_one_letter_code
_entity_poly.pdbx_strand_id
1 'polypeptide(L)'
;MDKVKEVAVSEDINVKDTKKAIEETSSNLDATQMYLSEIGFSPLLSAEEEVFFSRKALKGCEASRARMIESNLRLVVKIARRYNNRGLPLLDLIEEGNLGLIRAVEKFDPERGFRFSTYATWWIRQTIERAIMNQTRTIRLPIHVVKELNVYLRAARELVQKLDHEPTAEEIAQKLDVPVSDVSKMLKLNERITSVDTPFGGESDKALLDVIADEKGQGPETNLQDGDIKQNIVHWLNELNSKQREVLARRFGLLGYEPATLEDVGHEIGLTRERVRQIQVEALKRLRDILSAQNLSIEALFQS
;
A
#
# COMPACT_ATOMS: atom_id res chain seq x y z
N MET A 1 39.83 34.42 60.62
CA MET A 1 40.71 34.64 59.44
C MET A 1 40.72 33.30 58.74
N ASP A 2 39.62 32.98 58.08
CA ASP A 2 39.35 31.63 57.57
C ASP A 2 38.94 31.75 56.11
N LYS A 3 39.77 31.17 55.25
CA LYS A 3 39.70 31.25 53.79
C LYS A 3 38.60 30.34 53.26
N VAL A 4 37.70 30.96 52.50
CA VAL A 4 36.83 30.33 51.51
C VAL A 4 37.68 29.53 50.51
N LYS A 5 37.36 28.25 50.30
CA LYS A 5 37.84 27.45 49.17
C LYS A 5 36.65 27.13 48.28
N GLU A 6 36.53 27.91 47.22
CA GLU A 6 35.67 27.69 46.07
C GLU A 6 36.27 26.53 45.26
N VAL A 7 35.56 25.42 45.13
CA VAL A 7 35.95 24.29 44.29
C VAL A 7 35.26 24.48 42.94
N ALA A 8 36.05 24.86 41.94
CA ALA A 8 35.62 24.95 40.56
C ALA A 8 35.22 23.57 40.03
N VAL A 9 33.98 23.46 39.55
CA VAL A 9 33.49 22.33 38.77
C VAL A 9 34.00 22.49 37.34
N SER A 10 34.98 21.68 36.95
CA SER A 10 35.44 21.59 35.57
C SER A 10 34.49 20.68 34.77
N GLU A 11 33.60 21.31 34.00
CA GLU A 11 32.92 20.70 32.86
C GLU A 11 33.92 20.49 31.72
N ASP A 12 34.30 19.25 31.46
CA ASP A 12 34.86 18.82 30.17
C ASP A 12 34.56 17.31 30.00
N ILE A 13 33.30 16.99 29.74
CA ILE A 13 32.88 15.63 29.39
C ILE A 13 33.28 15.40 27.93
N ASN A 14 34.32 14.60 27.73
CA ASN A 14 34.90 14.28 26.44
C ASN A 14 33.87 13.64 25.47
N VAL A 15 33.30 14.45 24.58
CA VAL A 15 32.29 14.07 23.57
C VAL A 15 32.80 13.00 22.58
N LYS A 16 34.11 12.78 22.48
CA LYS A 16 34.70 11.74 21.64
C LYS A 16 34.65 10.34 22.27
N ASP A 17 34.76 10.25 23.60
CA ASP A 17 34.71 8.96 24.30
C ASP A 17 33.25 8.46 24.42
N THR A 18 32.28 9.36 24.53
CA THR A 18 30.85 9.01 24.49
C THR A 18 30.40 8.56 23.11
N LYS A 19 30.86 9.17 22.02
CA LYS A 19 30.56 8.71 20.65
C LYS A 19 31.13 7.31 20.36
N LYS A 20 32.34 7.02 20.83
CA LYS A 20 32.98 5.71 20.67
C LYS A 20 32.28 4.62 21.52
N ALA A 21 31.85 4.97 22.73
CA ALA A 21 31.04 4.08 23.57
C ALA A 21 29.64 3.83 22.99
N ILE A 22 29.03 4.80 22.31
CA ILE A 22 27.74 4.66 21.61
C ILE A 22 27.89 3.81 20.33
N GLU A 23 28.98 3.98 19.58
CA GLU A 23 29.32 3.11 18.44
C GLU A 23 29.63 1.67 18.87
N GLU A 24 30.34 1.46 19.98
CA GLU A 24 30.61 0.12 20.51
C GLU A 24 29.36 -0.56 21.13
N THR A 25 28.45 0.19 21.78
CA THR A 25 27.17 -0.37 22.26
C THR A 25 26.20 -0.69 21.13
N SER A 26 26.16 0.11 20.06
CA SER A 26 25.35 -0.20 18.86
C SER A 26 25.86 -1.42 18.08
N SER A 27 27.16 -1.72 18.16
CA SER A 27 27.73 -2.95 17.57
C SER A 27 27.31 -4.24 18.30
N ASN A 28 26.92 -4.13 19.58
CA ASN A 28 26.40 -5.22 20.41
C ASN A 28 24.86 -5.42 20.31
N LEU A 29 24.17 -4.65 19.45
CA LEU A 29 22.70 -4.64 19.33
C LEU A 29 22.23 -5.02 17.91
N ASP A 30 23.05 -5.73 17.14
CA ASP A 30 22.59 -6.32 15.88
C ASP A 30 21.61 -7.47 16.20
N ALA A 31 20.32 -7.20 16.06
CA ALA A 31 19.24 -8.17 16.30
C ALA A 31 19.47 -9.48 15.53
N THR A 32 20.14 -9.43 14.38
CA THR A 32 20.50 -10.63 13.62
C THR A 32 21.57 -11.44 14.34
N GLN A 33 22.59 -10.81 14.91
CA GLN A 33 23.65 -11.49 15.65
C GLN A 33 23.13 -12.08 16.95
N MET A 34 22.27 -11.35 17.68
CA MET A 34 21.61 -11.86 18.87
C MET A 34 20.85 -13.15 18.56
N TYR A 35 19.97 -13.12 17.55
CA TYR A 35 19.22 -14.29 17.11
C TYR A 35 20.13 -15.47 16.70
N LEU A 36 21.17 -15.20 15.90
CA LEU A 36 22.10 -16.24 15.43
C LEU A 36 22.90 -16.86 16.58
N SER A 37 23.22 -16.08 17.61
CA SER A 37 23.92 -16.55 18.80
C SER A 37 23.02 -17.49 19.62
N GLU A 38 21.76 -17.12 19.85
CA GLU A 38 20.80 -17.90 20.64
C GLU A 38 20.53 -19.28 20.03
N ILE A 39 20.28 -19.34 18.72
CA ILE A 39 20.04 -20.62 18.02
C ILE A 39 21.30 -21.51 17.95
N GLY A 40 22.49 -20.93 18.18
CA GLY A 40 23.76 -21.65 18.20
C GLY A 40 23.93 -22.55 19.42
N PHE A 41 23.27 -22.23 20.54
CA PHE A 41 23.36 -22.99 21.79
C PHE A 41 22.53 -24.28 21.79
N SER A 42 21.58 -24.44 20.87
CA SER A 42 20.77 -25.65 20.80
C SER A 42 21.52 -26.81 20.10
N PRO A 43 21.65 -27.99 20.74
CA PRO A 43 22.33 -29.13 20.15
C PRO A 43 21.55 -29.71 18.96
N LEU A 44 22.27 -30.22 17.96
CA LEU A 44 21.67 -30.95 16.84
C LEU A 44 21.17 -32.31 17.31
N LEU A 45 20.04 -32.74 16.76
CA LEU A 45 19.48 -34.06 17.01
C LEU A 45 20.14 -35.11 16.10
N SER A 46 20.39 -36.29 16.67
CA SER A 46 20.68 -37.50 15.92
C SER A 46 19.42 -38.05 15.22
N ALA A 47 19.59 -38.99 14.28
CA ALA A 47 18.47 -39.58 13.56
C ALA A 47 17.51 -40.36 14.50
N GLU A 48 18.03 -41.01 15.52
CA GLU A 48 17.22 -41.73 16.52
C GLU A 48 16.44 -40.76 17.42
N GLU A 49 17.07 -39.65 17.81
CA GLU A 49 16.41 -38.59 18.57
C GLU A 49 15.32 -37.88 17.76
N GLU A 50 15.55 -37.63 16.46
CA GLU A 50 14.53 -37.08 15.55
C GLU A 50 13.26 -37.95 15.58
N VAL A 51 13.40 -39.27 15.50
CA VAL A 51 12.28 -40.23 15.55
C VAL A 51 11.63 -40.23 16.94
N PHE A 52 12.41 -40.21 18.01
CA PHE A 52 11.88 -40.20 19.38
C PHE A 52 11.06 -38.94 19.69
N PHE A 53 11.62 -37.76 19.40
CA PHE A 53 10.94 -36.48 19.68
C PHE A 53 9.75 -36.26 18.75
N SER A 54 9.83 -36.66 17.48
CA SER A 54 8.69 -36.55 16.55
C SER A 54 7.51 -37.43 16.95
N ARG A 55 7.76 -38.68 17.37
CA ARG A 55 6.70 -39.57 17.88
C ARG A 55 6.02 -38.99 19.12
N LYS A 56 6.77 -38.32 20.01
CA LYS A 56 6.21 -37.62 21.18
C LYS A 56 5.48 -36.33 20.80
N ALA A 57 6.00 -35.58 19.83
CA ALA A 57 5.37 -34.36 19.33
C ALA A 57 4.01 -34.66 18.69
N LEU A 58 3.88 -35.73 17.91
CA LEU A 58 2.60 -36.19 17.34
C LEU A 58 1.58 -36.62 18.41
N LYS A 59 2.05 -37.08 19.57
CA LYS A 59 1.21 -37.39 20.74
C LYS A 59 0.81 -36.15 21.56
N GLY A 60 1.17 -34.94 21.11
CA GLY A 60 0.83 -33.68 21.77
C GLY A 60 1.83 -33.21 22.84
N CYS A 61 3.04 -33.77 22.90
CA CYS A 61 4.06 -33.31 23.85
C CYS A 61 4.71 -32.00 23.36
N GLU A 62 4.34 -30.88 23.96
CA GLU A 62 4.84 -29.54 23.62
C GLU A 62 6.37 -29.41 23.79
N ALA A 63 6.94 -29.97 24.86
CA ALA A 63 8.39 -29.93 25.08
C ALA A 63 9.18 -30.65 23.97
N SER A 64 8.63 -31.76 23.43
CA SER A 64 9.26 -32.48 22.32
C SER A 64 9.14 -31.70 21.02
N ARG A 65 7.99 -31.03 20.80
CA ARG A 65 7.78 -30.14 19.66
C ARG A 65 8.74 -28.95 19.69
N ALA A 66 8.85 -28.26 20.83
CA ALA A 66 9.76 -27.12 21.01
C ALA A 66 11.21 -27.53 20.74
N ARG A 67 11.66 -28.65 21.34
CA ARG A 67 13.00 -29.20 21.10
C ARG A 67 13.26 -29.53 19.62
N MET A 68 12.28 -30.10 18.91
CA MET A 68 12.41 -30.34 17.47
C MET A 68 12.56 -29.05 16.66
N ILE A 69 11.85 -27.99 17.05
CA ILE A 69 11.94 -26.69 16.36
C ILE A 69 13.30 -26.06 16.63
N GLU A 70 13.68 -25.89 17.90
CA GLU A 70 14.91 -25.22 18.34
C GLU A 70 16.17 -25.86 17.74
N SER A 71 16.27 -27.19 17.78
CA SER A 71 17.42 -27.92 17.20
C SER A 71 17.55 -27.77 15.68
N ASN A 72 16.49 -27.34 14.98
CA ASN A 72 16.45 -27.20 13.53
C ASN A 72 16.40 -25.73 13.03
N LEU A 73 16.42 -24.72 13.90
CA LEU A 73 16.42 -23.30 13.50
C LEU A 73 17.60 -22.95 12.57
N ARG A 74 18.76 -23.58 12.78
CA ARG A 74 19.95 -23.41 11.92
C ARG A 74 19.69 -23.80 10.46
N LEU A 75 18.81 -24.78 10.21
CA LEU A 75 18.42 -25.17 8.86
C LEU A 75 17.62 -24.07 8.17
N VAL A 76 16.71 -23.40 8.91
CA VAL A 76 15.91 -22.28 8.40
C VAL A 76 16.81 -21.15 7.93
N VAL A 77 17.76 -20.72 8.78
CA VAL A 77 18.73 -19.67 8.43
C VAL A 77 19.52 -20.02 7.18
N LYS A 78 20.00 -21.27 7.06
CA LYS A 78 20.73 -21.74 5.88
C LYS A 78 19.88 -21.64 4.60
N ILE A 79 18.59 -21.96 4.67
CA ILE A 79 17.69 -21.88 3.53
C ILE A 79 17.35 -20.42 3.21
N ALA A 80 16.99 -19.61 4.20
CA ALA A 80 16.61 -18.20 4.08
C ALA A 80 17.73 -17.36 3.46
N ARG A 81 19.01 -17.63 3.80
CA ARG A 81 20.16 -16.92 3.23
C ARG A 81 20.22 -16.96 1.69
N ARG A 82 19.69 -18.00 1.05
CA ARG A 82 19.62 -18.10 -0.43
C ARG A 82 18.60 -17.17 -1.07
N TYR A 83 17.66 -16.65 -0.28
CA TYR A 83 16.61 -15.73 -0.69
C TYR A 83 16.91 -14.27 -0.31
N ASN A 84 18.11 -14.00 0.21
CA ASN A 84 18.53 -12.65 0.53
C ASN A 84 18.48 -11.75 -0.73
N ASN A 85 18.27 -10.44 -0.53
CA ASN A 85 18.15 -9.44 -1.59
C ASN A 85 16.97 -9.66 -2.57
N ARG A 86 15.94 -10.40 -2.17
CA ARG A 86 14.70 -10.57 -2.96
C ARG A 86 13.54 -9.68 -2.52
N GLY A 87 13.83 -8.65 -1.72
CA GLY A 87 12.89 -7.59 -1.33
C GLY A 87 12.37 -7.67 0.11
N LEU A 88 12.61 -8.78 0.82
CA LEU A 88 12.40 -8.86 2.27
C LEU A 88 13.75 -8.89 3.01
N PRO A 89 13.86 -8.29 4.21
CA PRO A 89 15.04 -8.38 5.04
C PRO A 89 15.24 -9.81 5.55
N LEU A 90 16.47 -10.14 5.95
CA LEU A 90 16.84 -11.50 6.33
C LEU A 90 16.03 -12.03 7.53
N LEU A 91 15.73 -11.19 8.52
CA LEU A 91 14.94 -11.57 9.69
C LEU A 91 13.51 -11.98 9.29
N ASP A 92 12.85 -11.20 8.44
CA ASP A 92 11.51 -11.53 7.95
C ASP A 92 11.51 -12.85 7.17
N LEU A 93 12.54 -13.10 6.36
CA LEU A 93 12.71 -14.39 5.66
C LEU A 93 12.92 -15.56 6.64
N ILE A 94 13.65 -15.34 7.73
CA ILE A 94 13.86 -16.34 8.78
C ILE A 94 12.53 -16.64 9.50
N GLU A 95 11.78 -15.62 9.88
CA GLU A 95 10.50 -15.80 10.59
C GLU A 95 9.46 -16.53 9.74
N GLU A 96 9.32 -16.17 8.47
CA GLU A 96 8.46 -16.89 7.52
C GLU A 96 8.93 -18.34 7.28
N GLY A 97 10.25 -18.56 7.34
CA GLY A 97 10.86 -19.88 7.34
C GLY A 97 10.56 -20.69 8.61
N ASN A 98 10.57 -20.04 9.78
CA ASN A 98 10.25 -20.64 11.09
C ASN A 98 8.78 -21.10 11.12
N LEU A 99 7.86 -20.31 10.56
CA LEU A 99 6.47 -20.74 10.35
C LEU A 99 6.36 -21.99 9.47
N GLY A 100 7.21 -22.10 8.44
CA GLY A 100 7.32 -23.31 7.62
C GLY A 100 7.86 -24.51 8.39
N LEU A 101 8.90 -24.31 9.20
CA LEU A 101 9.48 -25.34 10.06
C LEU A 101 8.45 -25.87 11.07
N ILE A 102 7.68 -24.98 11.71
CA ILE A 102 6.63 -25.38 12.66
C ILE A 102 5.62 -26.32 11.98
N ARG A 103 5.14 -25.97 10.78
CA ARG A 103 4.23 -26.84 10.00
C ARG A 103 4.88 -28.16 9.60
N ALA A 104 6.19 -28.15 9.32
CA ALA A 104 6.93 -29.36 9.03
C ALA A 104 6.95 -30.30 10.25
N VAL A 105 7.19 -29.79 11.46
CA VAL A 105 7.17 -30.57 12.71
C VAL A 105 5.78 -31.15 12.97
N GLU A 106 4.72 -30.37 12.78
CA GLU A 106 3.33 -30.82 12.99
C GLU A 106 2.92 -31.98 12.07
N LYS A 107 3.45 -31.99 10.83
CA LYS A 107 3.06 -32.95 9.79
C LYS A 107 4.12 -33.99 9.47
N PHE A 108 5.20 -34.05 10.23
CA PHE A 108 6.28 -35.00 9.98
C PHE A 108 5.88 -36.39 10.44
N ASP A 109 6.13 -37.38 9.60
CA ASP A 109 5.82 -38.78 9.84
C ASP A 109 7.13 -39.57 10.02
N PRO A 110 7.50 -39.95 11.25
CA PRO A 110 8.75 -40.66 11.51
C PRO A 110 8.79 -42.08 10.96
N GLU A 111 7.64 -42.70 10.69
CA GLU A 111 7.56 -44.10 10.26
C GLU A 111 7.98 -44.27 8.79
N ARG A 112 8.13 -43.17 8.04
CA ARG A 112 8.56 -43.18 6.63
C ARG A 112 10.07 -43.38 6.44
N GLY A 113 10.88 -43.30 7.51
CA GLY A 113 12.32 -43.56 7.44
C GLY A 113 13.18 -42.50 6.74
N PHE A 114 12.60 -41.36 6.36
CA PHE A 114 13.37 -40.22 5.81
C PHE A 114 13.81 -39.27 6.92
N ARG A 115 14.97 -38.60 6.72
CA ARG A 115 15.45 -37.57 7.65
C ARG A 115 14.50 -36.39 7.72
N PHE A 116 14.33 -35.82 8.92
CA PHE A 116 13.46 -34.66 9.13
C PHE A 116 13.88 -33.46 8.27
N SER A 117 15.18 -33.22 8.14
CA SER A 117 15.75 -32.12 7.34
C SER A 117 15.32 -32.14 5.87
N THR A 118 15.16 -33.32 5.28
CA THR A 118 14.69 -33.50 3.89
C THR A 118 13.25 -33.01 3.75
N TYR A 119 12.38 -33.36 4.69
CA TYR A 119 10.97 -32.93 4.68
C TYR A 119 10.81 -31.44 5.04
N ALA A 120 11.51 -30.99 6.08
CA ALA A 120 11.47 -29.60 6.54
C ALA A 120 11.91 -28.61 5.45
N THR A 121 12.91 -28.98 4.64
CA THR A 121 13.40 -28.15 3.54
C THR A 121 12.30 -27.74 2.56
N TRP A 122 11.33 -28.63 2.27
CA TRP A 122 10.20 -28.32 1.38
C TRP A 122 9.26 -27.29 2.00
N TRP A 123 8.88 -27.46 3.26
CA TRP A 123 7.99 -26.54 3.97
C TRP A 123 8.62 -25.17 4.15
N ILE A 124 9.88 -25.11 4.58
CA ILE A 124 10.62 -23.85 4.78
C ILE A 124 10.73 -23.10 3.44
N ARG A 125 11.09 -23.80 2.35
CA ARG A 125 11.15 -23.18 1.02
C ARG A 125 9.80 -22.61 0.60
N GLN A 126 8.74 -23.41 0.74
CA GLN A 126 7.40 -23.05 0.29
C GLN A 126 6.85 -21.82 1.04
N THR A 127 7.06 -21.72 2.36
CA THR A 127 6.58 -20.57 3.13
C THR A 127 7.37 -19.31 2.80
N ILE A 128 8.70 -19.39 2.70
CA ILE A 128 9.54 -18.26 2.31
C ILE A 128 9.17 -17.75 0.90
N GLU A 129 9.06 -18.64 -0.09
CA GLU A 129 8.68 -18.25 -1.45
C GLU A 129 7.28 -17.62 -1.49
N ARG A 130 6.34 -18.17 -0.71
CA ARG A 130 5.00 -17.61 -0.59
C ARG A 130 4.99 -16.25 0.10
N ALA A 131 5.82 -16.03 1.11
CA ALA A 131 5.95 -14.76 1.81
C ALA A 131 6.49 -13.68 0.87
N ILE A 132 7.59 -13.98 0.16
CA ILE A 132 8.17 -13.07 -0.86
C ILE A 132 7.11 -12.67 -1.89
N MET A 133 6.36 -13.63 -2.44
CA MET A 133 5.32 -13.32 -3.43
C MET A 133 4.18 -12.43 -2.88
N ASN A 134 3.91 -12.49 -1.58
CA ASN A 134 2.79 -11.83 -0.94
C ASN A 134 3.11 -10.45 -0.34
N GLN A 135 4.34 -10.27 0.16
CA GLN A 135 4.76 -9.13 0.97
C GLN A 135 5.76 -8.22 0.24
N THR A 136 6.46 -8.70 -0.79
CA THR A 136 7.55 -7.91 -1.41
C THR A 136 7.07 -6.68 -2.20
N ARG A 137 5.78 -6.60 -2.55
CA ARG A 137 5.21 -5.50 -3.33
C ARG A 137 4.33 -4.64 -2.45
N THR A 138 4.49 -3.32 -2.55
CA THR A 138 3.65 -2.34 -1.84
C THR A 138 2.17 -2.48 -2.23
N ILE A 139 1.89 -2.63 -3.53
CA ILE A 139 0.57 -3.04 -4.02
C ILE A 139 0.57 -4.56 -4.16
N ARG A 140 -0.19 -5.22 -3.30
CA ARG A 140 -0.28 -6.68 -3.24
C ARG A 140 -0.84 -7.26 -4.53
N LEU A 141 -0.10 -8.19 -5.13
CA LEU A 141 -0.57 -8.99 -6.26
C LEU A 141 -0.97 -10.41 -5.81
N PRO A 142 -2.04 -11.00 -6.36
CA PRO A 142 -2.38 -12.40 -6.12
C PRO A 142 -1.28 -13.37 -6.57
N ILE A 143 -1.18 -14.53 -5.92
CA ILE A 143 -0.12 -15.52 -6.17
C ILE A 143 -0.13 -16.04 -7.62
N HIS A 144 -1.30 -16.26 -8.21
CA HIS A 144 -1.41 -16.75 -9.59
C HIS A 144 -0.84 -15.73 -10.59
N VAL A 145 -1.15 -14.44 -10.41
CA VAL A 145 -0.60 -13.34 -11.22
C VAL A 145 0.93 -13.28 -11.11
N VAL A 146 1.48 -13.41 -9.90
CA VAL A 146 2.95 -13.42 -9.70
C VAL A 146 3.61 -14.64 -10.34
N LYS A 147 2.96 -15.82 -10.30
CA LYS A 147 3.46 -17.02 -10.96
C LYS A 147 3.48 -16.87 -12.48
N GLU A 148 2.39 -16.37 -13.06
CA GLU A 148 2.30 -16.06 -14.49
C GLU A 148 3.35 -15.04 -14.89
N LEU A 149 3.48 -13.94 -14.16
CA LEU A 149 4.52 -12.93 -14.38
C LEU A 149 5.93 -13.54 -14.39
N ASN A 150 6.25 -14.45 -13.46
CA ASN A 150 7.54 -15.13 -13.43
C ASN A 150 7.77 -16.09 -14.62
N VAL A 151 6.72 -16.60 -15.26
CA VAL A 151 6.84 -17.34 -16.52
C VAL A 151 7.24 -16.38 -17.63
N TYR A 152 6.55 -15.25 -17.78
CA TYR A 152 6.90 -14.21 -18.75
C TYR A 152 8.34 -13.70 -18.58
N LEU A 153 8.74 -13.37 -17.35
CA LEU A 153 10.09 -12.89 -17.05
C LEU A 153 11.19 -13.93 -17.27
N ARG A 154 10.87 -15.24 -17.18
CA ARG A 154 11.81 -16.31 -17.55
C ARG A 154 11.93 -16.43 -19.06
N ALA A 155 10.80 -16.43 -19.77
CA ALA A 155 10.77 -16.47 -21.22
C ALA A 155 11.53 -15.29 -21.85
N ALA A 156 11.35 -14.09 -21.29
CA ALA A 156 12.08 -12.89 -21.67
C ALA A 156 13.60 -13.05 -21.47
N ARG A 157 14.05 -13.53 -20.30
CA ARG A 157 15.49 -13.76 -20.04
C ARG A 157 16.13 -14.76 -21.00
N GLU A 158 15.40 -15.82 -21.35
CA GLU A 158 15.87 -16.78 -22.35
C GLU A 158 15.88 -16.21 -23.78
N LEU A 159 14.99 -15.25 -24.09
CA LEU A 159 14.99 -14.54 -25.37
C LEU A 159 16.16 -13.56 -25.47
N VAL A 160 16.47 -12.84 -24.39
CA VAL A 160 17.67 -11.96 -24.30
C VAL A 160 18.96 -12.73 -24.59
N GLN A 161 19.02 -14.03 -24.30
CA GLN A 161 20.21 -14.85 -24.62
C GLN A 161 20.30 -15.23 -26.10
N LYS A 162 19.20 -15.14 -26.85
CA LYS A 162 19.11 -15.51 -28.27
C LYS A 162 19.04 -14.31 -29.20
N LEU A 163 18.49 -13.20 -28.69
CA LEU A 163 18.32 -11.93 -29.39
C LEU A 163 19.40 -10.97 -28.91
N ASP A 164 19.91 -10.13 -29.82
CA ASP A 164 20.90 -9.10 -29.48
C ASP A 164 20.24 -7.82 -28.89
N HIS A 165 18.97 -7.89 -28.50
CA HIS A 165 18.21 -6.78 -27.92
C HIS A 165 17.23 -7.26 -26.84
N GLU A 166 16.65 -6.31 -26.10
CA GLU A 166 15.58 -6.62 -25.15
C GLU A 166 14.33 -7.10 -25.90
N PRO A 167 13.68 -8.20 -25.44
CA PRO A 167 12.55 -8.77 -26.13
C PRO A 167 11.32 -7.88 -26.02
N THR A 168 10.64 -7.69 -27.14
CA THR A 168 9.36 -6.98 -27.20
C THR A 168 8.23 -7.83 -26.63
N ALA A 169 7.10 -7.19 -26.29
CA ALA A 169 5.92 -7.92 -25.82
C ALA A 169 5.40 -8.94 -26.85
N GLU A 170 5.57 -8.66 -28.15
CA GLU A 170 5.17 -9.54 -29.25
C GLU A 170 6.06 -10.80 -29.32
N GLU A 171 7.37 -10.66 -29.14
CA GLU A 171 8.31 -11.80 -29.17
C GLU A 171 8.10 -12.74 -27.98
N ILE A 172 7.81 -12.17 -26.80
CA ILE A 172 7.47 -12.96 -25.61
C ILE A 172 6.14 -13.70 -25.82
N ALA A 173 5.16 -13.02 -26.41
CA ALA A 173 3.85 -13.60 -26.74
C ALA A 173 3.99 -14.76 -27.74
N GLN A 174 4.77 -14.58 -28.79
CA GLN A 174 5.02 -15.60 -29.80
C GLN A 174 5.73 -16.84 -29.22
N LYS A 175 6.68 -16.63 -28.31
CA LYS A 175 7.38 -17.74 -27.65
C LYS A 175 6.49 -18.56 -26.72
N LEU A 176 5.56 -17.90 -26.03
CA LEU A 176 4.68 -18.52 -25.03
C LEU A 176 3.32 -18.94 -25.60
N ASP A 177 3.06 -18.67 -26.88
CA ASP A 177 1.79 -18.94 -27.58
C ASP A 177 0.57 -18.34 -26.85
N VAL A 178 0.68 -17.04 -26.52
CA VAL A 178 -0.33 -16.29 -25.77
C VAL A 178 -0.59 -14.93 -26.40
N PRO A 179 -1.76 -14.30 -26.16
CA PRO A 179 -2.08 -13.00 -26.74
C PRO A 179 -1.14 -11.88 -26.28
N VAL A 180 -0.72 -11.02 -27.22
CA VAL A 180 0.12 -9.84 -26.93
C VAL A 180 -0.53 -8.93 -25.88
N SER A 181 -1.86 -8.82 -25.88
CA SER A 181 -2.62 -8.04 -24.89
C SER A 181 -2.37 -8.49 -23.46
N ASP A 182 -2.20 -9.79 -23.25
CA ASP A 182 -2.04 -10.35 -21.91
C ASP A 182 -0.61 -10.19 -21.41
N VAL A 183 0.37 -10.35 -22.30
CA VAL A 183 1.77 -10.01 -22.01
C VAL A 183 1.91 -8.53 -21.66
N SER A 184 1.29 -7.62 -22.43
CA SER A 184 1.33 -6.18 -22.16
C SER A 184 0.72 -5.83 -20.80
N LYS A 185 -0.46 -6.40 -20.47
CA LYS A 185 -1.08 -6.23 -19.14
C LYS A 185 -0.16 -6.72 -18.03
N MET A 186 0.47 -7.88 -18.19
CA MET A 186 1.36 -8.45 -17.18
C MET A 186 2.64 -7.61 -16.99
N LEU A 187 3.20 -7.08 -18.08
CA LEU A 187 4.36 -6.20 -18.01
C LEU A 187 4.05 -4.88 -17.31
N LYS A 188 2.85 -4.30 -17.52
CA LYS A 188 2.39 -3.12 -16.77
C LYS A 188 2.30 -3.39 -15.27
N LEU A 189 1.82 -4.56 -14.86
CA LEU A 189 1.77 -4.97 -13.45
C LEU A 189 3.17 -5.20 -12.83
N ASN A 190 4.21 -5.38 -13.65
CA ASN A 190 5.56 -5.56 -13.16
C ASN A 190 6.21 -4.24 -12.70
N GLU A 191 5.69 -3.10 -13.17
CA GLU A 191 6.20 -1.77 -12.84
C GLU A 191 6.26 -1.58 -11.32
N ARG A 192 7.41 -1.09 -10.85
CA ARG A 192 7.65 -0.87 -9.41
C ARG A 192 7.29 0.56 -9.06
N ILE A 193 6.79 0.73 -7.84
CA ILE A 193 6.47 2.05 -7.30
C ILE A 193 7.77 2.76 -6.96
N THR A 194 7.83 4.04 -7.31
CA THR A 194 8.91 4.95 -6.94
C THR A 194 8.48 5.74 -5.70
N SER A 195 9.41 6.00 -4.78
CA SER A 195 9.12 6.85 -3.63
C SER A 195 8.93 8.29 -4.08
N VAL A 196 7.91 8.95 -3.52
CA VAL A 196 7.60 10.36 -3.78
C VAL A 196 8.64 11.28 -3.11
N ASP A 197 9.33 10.78 -2.08
CA ASP A 197 10.43 11.48 -1.41
C ASP A 197 11.78 11.34 -2.14
N THR A 198 11.82 10.57 -3.24
CA THR A 198 13.07 10.44 -4.02
C THR A 198 13.44 11.81 -4.59
N PRO A 199 14.67 12.32 -4.36
CA PRO A 199 15.09 13.61 -4.91
C PRO A 199 15.06 13.55 -6.44
N PHE A 200 14.58 14.62 -7.06
CA PHE A 200 14.42 14.73 -8.50
C PHE A 200 15.42 15.75 -9.07
N GLY A 201 16.21 15.34 -10.07
CA GLY A 201 17.06 16.26 -10.84
C GLY A 201 18.49 16.49 -10.34
N GLY A 202 19.02 15.63 -9.46
CA GLY A 202 20.43 15.69 -9.01
C GLY A 202 20.75 16.77 -7.98
N GLU A 203 19.88 17.77 -7.82
CA GLU A 203 19.86 18.67 -6.67
C GLU A 203 19.06 18.00 -5.53
N SER A 204 19.68 17.88 -4.35
CA SER A 204 19.13 17.15 -3.20
C SER A 204 17.93 17.81 -2.53
N ASP A 205 17.51 18.99 -3.01
CA ASP A 205 16.57 19.87 -2.29
C ASP A 205 15.12 19.76 -2.79
N LYS A 206 14.88 19.09 -3.93
CA LYS A 206 13.54 18.95 -4.50
C LYS A 206 13.13 17.49 -4.59
N ALA A 207 12.03 17.15 -3.95
CA ALA A 207 11.42 15.83 -4.05
C ALA A 207 10.45 15.77 -5.24
N LEU A 208 10.09 14.56 -5.66
CA LEU A 208 9.01 14.37 -6.66
C LEU A 208 7.68 14.96 -6.15
N LEU A 209 7.46 14.94 -4.83
CA LEU A 209 6.28 15.53 -4.18
C LEU A 209 6.08 17.00 -4.55
N ASP A 210 7.18 17.76 -4.66
CA ASP A 210 7.13 19.21 -4.88
C ASP A 210 6.67 19.58 -6.30
N VAL A 211 6.66 18.61 -7.22
CA VAL A 211 6.24 18.77 -8.62
C VAL A 211 4.82 18.29 -8.85
N ILE A 212 4.32 17.36 -8.03
CA ILE A 212 3.00 16.77 -8.20
C ILE A 212 1.94 17.76 -7.71
N ALA A 213 1.13 18.27 -8.63
CA ALA A 213 0.02 19.16 -8.31
C ALA A 213 -1.14 18.39 -7.64
N ASP A 214 -1.84 19.07 -6.73
CA ASP A 214 -3.10 18.57 -6.19
C ASP A 214 -4.24 18.84 -7.18
N GLU A 215 -4.66 17.79 -7.90
CA GLU A 215 -5.77 17.86 -8.86
C GLU A 215 -7.16 17.95 -8.18
N LYS A 216 -7.26 17.56 -6.90
CA LYS A 216 -8.54 17.59 -6.17
C LYS A 216 -8.77 18.93 -5.47
N GLY A 217 -7.70 19.63 -5.13
CA GLY A 217 -7.75 20.98 -4.59
C GLY A 217 -8.31 21.93 -5.64
N GLN A 218 -9.53 22.45 -5.43
CA GLN A 218 -10.04 23.54 -6.24
C GLN A 218 -9.20 24.79 -5.99
N GLY A 219 -8.68 25.37 -7.07
CA GLY A 219 -7.91 26.61 -6.99
C GLY A 219 -8.73 27.78 -6.44
N PRO A 220 -8.07 28.83 -5.90
CA PRO A 220 -8.77 30.02 -5.40
C PRO A 220 -9.59 30.70 -6.49
N GLU A 221 -9.17 30.62 -7.75
CA GLU A 221 -9.92 31.10 -8.90
C GLU A 221 -11.26 30.36 -9.07
N THR A 222 -11.23 29.03 -9.09
CA THR A 222 -12.44 28.20 -9.19
C THR A 222 -13.37 28.42 -7.99
N ASN A 223 -12.82 28.51 -6.77
CA ASN A 223 -13.61 28.80 -5.58
C ASN A 223 -14.29 30.18 -5.63
N LEU A 224 -13.59 31.19 -6.17
CA LEU A 224 -14.16 32.54 -6.34
C LEU A 224 -15.25 32.54 -7.42
N GLN A 225 -15.01 31.88 -8.55
CA GLN A 225 -16.01 31.71 -9.61
C GLN A 225 -17.26 30.99 -9.08
N ASP A 226 -17.10 29.88 -8.36
CA ASP A 226 -18.20 29.14 -7.74
C ASP A 226 -18.94 29.99 -6.70
N GLY A 227 -18.21 30.79 -5.92
CA GLY A 227 -18.78 31.72 -4.95
C GLY A 227 -19.61 32.82 -5.61
N ASP A 228 -19.07 33.43 -6.66
CA ASP A 228 -19.74 34.49 -7.43
C ASP A 228 -20.98 33.95 -8.14
N ILE A 229 -20.89 32.78 -8.78
CA ILE A 229 -22.03 32.09 -9.39
C ILE A 229 -23.13 31.83 -8.35
N LYS A 230 -22.79 31.35 -7.15
CA LYS A 230 -23.78 31.11 -6.08
C LYS A 230 -24.45 32.40 -5.63
N GLN A 231 -23.70 33.50 -5.46
CA GLN A 231 -24.26 34.79 -5.07
C GLN A 231 -25.18 35.36 -6.16
N ASN A 232 -24.76 35.28 -7.42
CA ASN A 232 -25.55 35.71 -8.57
C ASN A 232 -26.84 34.90 -8.72
N ILE A 233 -26.80 33.58 -8.51
CA ILE A 233 -28.02 32.74 -8.47
C ILE A 233 -28.99 33.23 -7.38
N VAL A 234 -28.50 33.52 -6.17
CA VAL A 234 -29.35 34.05 -5.09
C VAL A 234 -29.93 35.42 -5.46
N HIS A 235 -29.15 36.28 -6.11
CA HIS A 235 -29.64 37.58 -6.58
C HIS A 235 -30.75 37.42 -7.62
N TRP A 236 -30.56 36.61 -8.67
CA TRP A 236 -31.57 36.38 -9.70
C TRP A 236 -32.83 35.70 -9.15
N LEU A 237 -32.67 34.77 -8.20
CA LEU A 237 -33.80 34.15 -7.51
C LEU A 237 -34.63 35.16 -6.70
N ASN A 238 -34.00 36.22 -6.17
CA ASN A 238 -34.71 37.27 -5.42
C ASN A 238 -35.46 38.28 -6.31
N GLU A 239 -35.12 38.39 -7.60
CA GLU A 239 -35.89 39.19 -8.56
C GLU A 239 -37.19 38.48 -9.02
N LEU A 240 -37.27 37.15 -8.82
CA LEU A 240 -38.48 36.39 -9.10
C LEU A 240 -39.56 36.62 -8.03
N ASN A 241 -40.81 36.33 -8.40
CA ASN A 241 -41.92 36.34 -7.45
C ASN A 241 -41.65 35.34 -6.31
N SER A 242 -42.12 35.64 -5.09
CA SER A 242 -41.92 34.79 -3.91
C SER A 242 -42.28 33.31 -4.14
N LYS A 243 -43.43 33.05 -4.78
CA LYS A 243 -43.87 31.69 -5.15
C LYS A 243 -42.97 31.02 -6.19
N GLN A 244 -42.41 31.78 -7.14
CA GLN A 244 -41.51 31.25 -8.17
C GLN A 244 -40.15 30.87 -7.57
N ARG A 245 -39.59 31.75 -6.73
CA ARG A 245 -38.37 31.51 -5.98
C ARG A 245 -38.48 30.27 -5.11
N GLU A 246 -39.57 30.12 -4.36
CA GLU A 246 -39.77 29.00 -3.44
C GLU A 246 -39.91 27.65 -4.15
N VAL A 247 -40.64 27.61 -5.27
CA VAL A 247 -40.74 26.42 -6.12
C VAL A 247 -39.37 26.03 -6.70
N LEU A 248 -38.57 26.98 -7.18
CA LEU A 248 -37.23 26.69 -7.72
C LEU A 248 -36.25 26.26 -6.63
N ALA A 249 -36.26 26.94 -5.49
CA ALA A 249 -35.37 26.64 -4.38
C ALA A 249 -35.56 25.21 -3.86
N ARG A 250 -36.81 24.79 -3.63
CA ARG A 250 -37.10 23.43 -3.16
C ARG A 250 -36.87 22.37 -4.24
N ARG A 251 -37.19 22.65 -5.50
CA ARG A 251 -37.01 21.67 -6.58
C ARG A 251 -35.54 21.37 -6.87
N PHE A 252 -34.69 22.39 -6.84
CA PHE A 252 -33.26 22.25 -7.15
C PHE A 252 -32.37 22.12 -5.89
N GLY A 253 -32.96 22.16 -4.70
CA GLY A 253 -32.21 22.07 -3.45
C GLY A 253 -31.29 23.28 -3.19
N LEU A 254 -31.77 24.48 -3.54
CA LEU A 254 -31.06 25.74 -3.30
C LEU A 254 -31.54 26.35 -1.97
N LEU A 255 -30.77 27.29 -1.41
CA LEU A 255 -31.12 27.99 -0.16
C LEU A 255 -31.33 27.07 1.07
N GLY A 256 -30.65 25.91 1.10
CA GLY A 256 -30.68 24.99 2.24
C GLY A 256 -31.79 23.93 2.19
N TYR A 257 -32.53 23.83 1.08
CA TYR A 257 -33.48 22.73 0.84
C TYR A 257 -32.78 21.53 0.20
N GLU A 258 -33.35 20.33 0.38
CA GLU A 258 -33.00 19.19 -0.46
C GLU A 258 -33.80 19.21 -1.77
N PRO A 259 -33.24 18.68 -2.88
CA PRO A 259 -33.95 18.61 -4.15
C PRO A 259 -35.18 17.72 -4.06
N ALA A 260 -36.36 18.33 -4.14
CA ALA A 260 -37.66 17.67 -3.98
C ALA A 260 -38.41 17.46 -5.31
N THR A 261 -39.31 16.48 -5.36
CA THR A 261 -40.12 16.23 -6.56
C THR A 261 -41.23 17.26 -6.71
N LEU A 262 -41.81 17.38 -7.92
CA LEU A 262 -42.94 18.30 -8.18
C LEU A 262 -44.17 18.03 -7.30
N GLU A 263 -44.33 16.78 -6.85
CA GLU A 263 -45.43 16.36 -6.00
C GLU A 263 -45.19 16.80 -4.55
N ASP A 264 -43.99 16.58 -4.03
CA ASP A 264 -43.59 16.99 -2.68
C ASP A 264 -43.64 18.51 -2.52
N VAL A 265 -43.08 19.24 -3.50
CA VAL A 265 -43.13 20.72 -3.52
C VAL A 265 -44.58 21.21 -3.59
N GLY A 266 -45.46 20.49 -4.30
CA GLY A 266 -46.89 20.81 -4.37
C GLY A 266 -47.58 20.62 -3.02
N HIS A 267 -47.29 19.51 -2.34
CA HIS A 267 -47.86 19.20 -1.04
C HIS A 267 -47.48 20.25 0.03
N GLU A 268 -46.21 20.68 0.06
CA GLU A 268 -45.75 21.65 1.06
C GLU A 268 -46.20 23.09 0.80
N ILE A 269 -46.39 23.49 -0.46
CA ILE A 269 -46.83 24.86 -0.84
C ILE A 269 -48.37 24.94 -0.95
N GLY A 270 -49.07 23.80 -0.92
CA GLY A 270 -50.53 23.73 -1.06
C GLY A 270 -51.01 23.93 -2.51
N LEU A 271 -50.24 23.42 -3.49
CA LEU A 271 -50.51 23.53 -4.92
C LEU A 271 -50.59 22.14 -5.55
N THR A 272 -51.35 22.03 -6.65
CA THR A 272 -51.34 20.79 -7.44
C THR A 272 -49.99 20.62 -8.15
N ARG A 273 -49.57 19.37 -8.36
CA ARG A 273 -48.34 19.02 -9.10
C ARG A 273 -48.22 19.76 -10.43
N GLU A 274 -49.30 19.81 -11.22
CA GLU A 274 -49.29 20.50 -12.52
C GLU A 274 -49.15 22.02 -12.35
N ARG A 275 -49.70 22.59 -11.27
CA ARG A 275 -49.54 24.02 -10.99
C ARG A 275 -48.10 24.37 -10.61
N VAL A 276 -47.42 23.52 -9.84
CA VAL A 276 -45.97 23.66 -9.55
C VAL A 276 -45.16 23.60 -10.84
N ARG A 277 -45.48 22.67 -11.75
CA ARG A 277 -44.83 22.57 -13.07
C ARG A 277 -44.99 23.84 -13.90
N GLN A 278 -46.20 24.42 -13.93
CA GLN A 278 -46.45 25.69 -14.62
C GLN A 278 -45.62 26.84 -14.04
N ILE A 279 -45.61 26.99 -12.71
CA ILE A 279 -44.84 28.04 -12.02
C ILE A 279 -43.34 27.87 -12.29
N GLN A 280 -42.84 26.64 -12.29
CA GLN A 280 -41.45 26.34 -12.57
C GLN A 280 -41.05 26.77 -14.00
N VAL A 281 -41.84 26.41 -15.02
CA VAL A 281 -41.56 26.78 -16.41
C VAL A 281 -41.61 28.29 -16.60
N GLU A 282 -42.59 28.96 -15.98
CA GLU A 282 -42.70 30.41 -16.00
C GLU A 282 -41.50 31.09 -15.32
N ALA A 283 -41.07 30.57 -14.17
CA ALA A 283 -39.92 31.07 -13.42
C ALA A 283 -38.61 30.92 -14.21
N LEU A 284 -38.38 29.76 -14.83
CA LEU A 284 -37.20 29.52 -15.67
C LEU A 284 -37.17 30.42 -16.91
N LYS A 285 -38.33 30.66 -17.54
CA LYS A 285 -38.45 31.58 -18.67
C LYS A 285 -38.08 33.01 -18.25
N ARG A 286 -38.59 33.45 -17.10
CA ARG A 286 -38.31 34.78 -16.54
C ARG A 286 -36.85 34.95 -16.14
N LEU A 287 -36.24 33.91 -15.56
CA LEU A 287 -34.83 33.88 -15.20
C LEU A 287 -33.93 33.98 -16.45
N ARG A 288 -34.32 33.33 -17.55
CA ARG A 288 -33.66 33.49 -18.86
C ARG A 288 -33.79 34.91 -19.41
N ASP A 289 -34.95 35.54 -19.26
CA ASP A 289 -35.16 36.92 -19.70
C ASP A 289 -34.28 37.90 -18.89
N ILE A 290 -34.15 37.69 -17.57
CA ILE A 290 -33.24 38.46 -16.68
C ILE A 290 -31.78 38.31 -17.12
N LEU A 291 -31.34 37.07 -17.37
CA LEU A 291 -29.98 36.79 -17.85
C LEU A 291 -29.68 37.52 -19.17
N SER A 292 -30.64 37.51 -20.11
CA SER A 292 -30.50 38.20 -21.39
C SER A 292 -30.42 39.73 -21.26
N ALA A 293 -31.12 40.32 -20.27
CA ALA A 293 -31.11 41.76 -20.03
C ALA A 293 -29.80 42.25 -19.39
N GLN A 294 -29.11 41.39 -18.63
CA GLN A 294 -27.85 41.72 -17.96
C GLN A 294 -26.60 41.45 -18.83
N ASN A 295 -26.77 41.08 -20.11
CA ASN A 295 -25.68 40.69 -21.03
C ASN A 295 -24.78 39.55 -20.52
N LEU A 296 -25.20 38.79 -19.49
CA LEU A 296 -24.56 37.53 -19.16
C LEU A 296 -25.02 36.49 -20.17
N SER A 297 -24.22 36.25 -21.21
CA SER A 297 -24.45 35.11 -22.08
C SER A 297 -24.20 33.83 -21.27
N ILE A 298 -25.10 32.87 -21.39
CA ILE A 298 -24.91 31.50 -20.87
C ILE A 298 -23.58 30.94 -21.43
N GLU A 299 -23.19 31.33 -22.64
CA GLU A 299 -21.88 31.00 -23.22
C GLU A 299 -20.69 31.53 -22.41
N ALA A 300 -20.76 32.73 -21.83
CA ALA A 300 -19.67 33.29 -21.01
C ALA A 300 -19.55 32.65 -19.62
N LEU A 301 -20.63 32.05 -19.09
CA LEU A 301 -20.63 31.36 -17.79
C LEU A 301 -20.26 29.88 -17.89
N PHE A 302 -20.42 29.26 -19.06
CA PHE A 302 -20.20 27.81 -19.28
C PHE A 302 -19.13 27.48 -20.32
N GLN A 303 -18.44 28.48 -20.90
CA GLN A 303 -17.15 28.27 -21.57
C GLN A 303 -15.99 28.46 -20.59
N SER A 304 -15.69 27.40 -19.84
CA SER A 304 -14.36 27.13 -19.30
C SER A 304 -14.06 25.64 -19.42
#